data_AF-A0A1D2X092-F1
#
_entry.id   AF-A0A1D2X092-F1
#
_cell.length_a   1.000
_cell.length_b   1.000
_cell.length_c   1.000
_cell.angle_alpha   90.00
_cell.angle_beta   90.00
_cell.angle_gamma   90.00
#
_symmetry.space_group_name_H-M   'P 1'
#
loop_
_entity.id
_entity.type
_entity.pdbx_description
1 polymer ?
#
loop_
_entity_poly.entity_id
_entity_poly.type
_entity_poly.pdbx_seq_one_letter_code
_entity_poly.pdbx_strand_id
1 'polypeptide(L)'
;MKHGKRILIGSLVLTILLIGVVFVASASANDSQKTLSEDEISGTTDSNDAQIPDIGPQIFESLKNDPNVLATKGQIPNYTTQVDKQNWLSKLDNSRVLLDKDTNMKLYLYPKGPVIGYSWDVNGYLEVNFYKGMNVTDSQINEIYNLINKRANEASVQEVPVVFYKNDFFKDEVSGYDSYYRPINGAIKVTGETGSSGTIGYAAKTSSGTKGYVTVQHLGTYVGYDMYQPVSDAAGSVSKISGHHADACFVPYSNVAAKIHIGGGSTANVYNYVKTIPNSGWVNWKVYISGAASGVKSGYIKGAGLTLTEGGGPYYNMVKTNYSSTNGDSGAPIYRILSGNYIVLGIHKGTFNGYKWFSPVSGINSDLGVLPIKA
;
A
#
# COMPACT_ATOMS: atom_id res chain seq x y z
N MET A 1 -56.32 -53.57 -6.95
CA MET A 1 -56.27 -54.37 -5.72
C MET A 1 -55.69 -53.52 -4.59
N LYS A 2 -56.47 -53.36 -3.50
CA LYS A 2 -56.15 -52.99 -2.10
C LYS A 2 -54.91 -52.12 -1.82
N HIS A 3 -55.10 -50.85 -1.43
CA HIS A 3 -55.13 -50.30 -0.05
C HIS A 3 -53.74 -49.76 0.38
N GLY A 4 -53.57 -48.59 1.02
CA GLY A 4 -54.47 -47.56 1.57
C GLY A 4 -53.67 -46.27 1.85
N LYS A 5 -54.31 -45.08 1.75
CA LYS A 5 -54.75 -44.17 2.84
C LYS A 5 -53.59 -43.48 3.61
N ARG A 6 -53.53 -42.18 3.94
CA ARG A 6 -54.42 -40.97 3.93
C ARG A 6 -53.50 -39.77 4.30
N ILE A 7 -53.46 -38.65 3.57
CA ILE A 7 -54.12 -37.32 3.77
C ILE A 7 -54.40 -36.89 5.23
N LEU A 8 -53.86 -35.72 5.64
CA LEU A 8 -54.51 -34.46 6.11
C LEU A 8 -53.44 -33.58 6.82
N ILE A 9 -53.08 -32.37 6.36
CA ILE A 9 -53.73 -31.04 6.50
C ILE A 9 -54.09 -30.65 7.95
N GLY A 10 -53.52 -29.53 8.46
CA GLY A 10 -54.15 -28.76 9.53
C GLY A 10 -53.26 -27.78 10.35
N SER A 11 -53.37 -26.49 10.02
CA SER A 11 -53.33 -25.26 10.87
C SER A 11 -52.26 -24.96 11.93
N LEU A 12 -51.53 -23.87 11.68
CA LEU A 12 -51.51 -22.57 12.40
C LEU A 12 -51.76 -22.55 13.92
N VAL A 13 -50.76 -22.09 14.71
CA VAL A 13 -50.99 -21.32 15.95
C VAL A 13 -49.90 -20.27 16.14
N LEU A 14 -50.32 -19.00 16.11
CA LEU A 14 -49.65 -17.82 16.66
C LEU A 14 -49.96 -17.76 18.16
N THR A 15 -48.97 -17.55 19.02
CA THR A 15 -49.23 -17.13 20.41
C THR A 15 -48.09 -16.28 20.96
N ILE A 16 -48.43 -15.03 21.25
CA ILE A 16 -47.71 -14.11 22.12
C ILE A 16 -48.05 -14.51 23.57
N LEU A 17 -47.07 -14.58 24.47
CA LEU A 17 -47.33 -14.36 25.89
C LEU A 17 -46.15 -13.65 26.56
N LEU A 18 -46.53 -12.65 27.34
CA LEU A 18 -45.74 -11.69 28.11
C LEU A 18 -45.93 -12.03 29.60
N ILE A 19 -45.00 -11.52 30.43
CA ILE A 19 -45.05 -11.36 31.91
C ILE A 19 -44.21 -12.36 32.71
N GLY A 20 -43.28 -11.80 33.49
CA GLY A 20 -42.59 -12.49 34.58
C GLY A 20 -41.40 -11.72 35.15
N VAL A 21 -41.55 -10.42 35.43
CA VAL A 21 -40.55 -9.64 36.16
C VAL A 21 -40.51 -10.12 37.61
N VAL A 22 -39.34 -10.55 38.09
CA VAL A 22 -39.01 -10.55 39.52
C VAL A 22 -37.78 -9.69 39.71
N PHE A 23 -38.00 -8.55 40.36
CA PHE A 23 -36.97 -7.70 40.92
C PHE A 23 -36.31 -8.41 42.11
N VAL A 24 -34.99 -8.53 42.09
CA VAL A 24 -34.18 -8.46 43.32
C VAL A 24 -33.13 -7.39 43.09
N ALA A 25 -33.30 -6.29 43.83
CA ALA A 25 -32.35 -5.21 43.90
C ALA A 25 -31.08 -5.67 44.62
N SER A 26 -29.92 -5.36 44.04
CA SER A 26 -28.69 -5.14 44.78
C SER A 26 -27.94 -4.03 44.05
N ALA A 27 -27.75 -2.94 44.78
CA ALA A 27 -27.27 -1.66 44.29
C ALA A 27 -25.74 -1.60 44.16
N SER A 28 -25.31 -0.52 43.50
CA SER A 28 -23.95 0.00 43.30
C SER A 28 -23.21 -0.57 42.08
N ALA A 29 -22.69 0.21 41.14
CA ALA A 29 -22.67 1.67 40.98
C ALA A 29 -22.72 2.00 39.48
N ASN A 30 -23.27 3.17 39.21
CA ASN A 30 -23.44 3.82 37.92
C ASN A 30 -22.07 4.10 37.29
N ASP A 31 -21.83 3.72 36.03
CA ASP A 31 -21.46 4.73 35.05
C ASP A 31 -21.79 4.31 33.61
N SER A 32 -22.14 5.33 32.87
CA SER A 32 -22.78 5.41 31.57
C SER A 32 -22.11 4.65 30.41
N GLN A 33 -22.92 3.95 29.62
CA GLN A 33 -22.61 3.66 28.22
C GLN A 33 -22.57 4.98 27.44
N LYS A 34 -21.38 5.56 27.27
CA LYS A 34 -21.12 6.58 26.25
C LYS A 34 -20.87 5.85 24.93
N THR A 35 -21.83 5.95 24.01
CA THR A 35 -21.64 5.66 22.60
C THR A 35 -20.49 6.54 22.08
N LEU A 36 -19.35 5.94 21.74
CA LEU A 36 -18.21 6.65 21.18
C LEU A 36 -18.50 6.96 19.71
N SER A 37 -18.64 8.25 19.41
CA SER A 37 -18.57 8.83 18.06
C SER A 37 -17.14 8.72 17.52
N GLU A 38 -16.99 8.63 16.19
CA GLU A 38 -15.72 8.49 15.46
C GLU A 38 -14.73 9.67 15.58
N ASP A 39 -14.93 10.58 16.54
CA ASP A 39 -14.12 11.79 16.77
C ASP A 39 -13.19 11.72 18.00
N GLU A 40 -13.01 10.56 18.65
CA GLU A 40 -12.05 10.36 19.77
C GLU A 40 -10.93 9.36 19.44
N ILE A 41 -10.26 9.51 18.28
CA ILE A 41 -8.89 9.02 18.08
C ILE A 41 -7.97 10.22 17.79
N SER A 42 -7.64 10.95 18.85
CA SER A 42 -6.40 11.73 18.90
C SER A 42 -5.92 11.72 20.34
N GLY A 43 -4.87 10.95 20.59
CA GLY A 43 -4.35 10.71 21.93
C GLY A 43 -3.31 9.59 21.98
N THR A 44 -2.42 9.50 20.99
CA THR A 44 -1.17 8.76 21.18
C THR A 44 -0.25 9.60 22.06
N THR A 45 -0.17 9.23 23.34
CA THR A 45 0.97 9.57 24.19
C THR A 45 2.11 8.62 23.82
N ASP A 46 2.96 9.05 22.90
CA ASP A 46 4.31 8.53 22.73
C ASP A 46 5.24 9.73 22.59
N SER A 47 5.82 10.11 23.72
CA SER A 47 6.80 11.19 23.85
C SER A 47 8.13 10.76 23.23
N ASN A 48 8.30 11.03 21.94
CA ASN A 48 9.51 11.63 21.41
C ASN A 48 9.08 12.99 20.88
N ASP A 49 9.26 14.05 21.67
CA ASP A 49 8.88 15.41 21.28
C ASP A 49 9.78 15.83 20.10
N ALA A 50 9.33 15.51 18.87
CA ALA A 50 9.98 15.96 17.66
C ALA A 50 9.90 17.49 17.68
N GLN A 51 11.04 18.13 17.91
CA GLN A 51 11.13 19.57 18.01
C GLN A 51 10.68 20.18 16.68
N ILE A 52 9.59 20.97 16.70
CA ILE A 52 9.09 21.63 15.50
C ILE A 52 10.09 22.74 15.14
N PRO A 53 10.53 22.85 13.87
CA PRO A 53 11.41 23.92 13.43
C PRO A 53 10.85 25.30 13.76
N ASP A 54 11.72 26.28 13.99
CA ASP A 54 11.26 27.67 14.16
C ASP A 54 10.58 28.17 12.90
N ILE A 55 9.38 28.73 13.07
CA ILE A 55 8.55 29.22 11.98
C ILE A 55 8.82 30.72 11.86
N GLY A 56 9.28 31.17 10.69
CA GLY A 56 9.57 32.58 10.49
C GLY A 56 9.77 32.97 9.02
N PRO A 57 9.73 34.28 8.70
CA PRO A 57 9.81 34.80 7.33
C PRO A 57 11.04 34.33 6.52
N GLN A 58 12.13 33.97 7.20
CA GLN A 58 13.34 33.41 6.57
C GLN A 58 13.06 32.14 5.74
N ILE A 59 11.96 31.43 6.02
CA ILE A 59 11.55 30.23 5.29
C ILE A 59 11.24 30.58 3.83
N PHE A 60 10.47 31.65 3.57
CA PHE A 60 10.22 32.11 2.20
C PHE A 60 11.49 32.56 1.50
N GLU A 61 12.42 33.20 2.21
CA GLU A 61 13.72 33.58 1.63
C GLU A 61 14.54 32.34 1.22
N SER A 62 14.52 31.29 2.03
CA SER A 62 15.24 30.04 1.70
C SER A 62 14.64 29.33 0.48
N LEU A 63 13.31 29.35 0.35
CA LEU A 63 12.57 28.70 -0.73
C LEU A 63 12.75 29.38 -2.09
N LYS A 64 13.17 30.64 -2.15
CA LYS A 64 13.49 31.31 -3.42
C LYS A 64 14.60 30.61 -4.23
N ASN A 65 15.43 29.81 -3.56
CA ASN A 65 16.51 29.07 -4.20
C ASN A 65 16.08 27.68 -4.68
N ASP A 66 14.86 27.22 -4.36
CA ASP A 66 14.34 25.94 -4.84
C ASP A 66 13.83 26.08 -6.28
N PRO A 67 14.41 25.36 -7.26
CA PRO A 67 14.01 25.45 -8.66
C PRO A 67 12.57 24.96 -8.93
N ASN A 68 11.94 24.26 -7.99
CA ASN A 68 10.57 23.78 -8.11
C ASN A 68 9.54 24.77 -7.55
N VAL A 69 9.95 25.80 -6.82
CA VAL A 69 9.02 26.82 -6.29
C VAL A 69 8.66 27.79 -7.41
N LEU A 70 7.36 27.91 -7.70
CA LEU A 70 6.83 28.86 -8.67
C LEU A 70 6.50 30.21 -8.03
N ALA A 71 5.91 30.18 -6.84
CA ALA A 71 5.48 31.39 -6.14
C ALA A 71 5.30 31.13 -4.65
N THR A 72 5.52 32.18 -3.86
CA THR A 72 5.12 32.27 -2.45
C THR A 72 4.08 33.38 -2.30
N LYS A 73 3.05 33.17 -1.47
CA LYS A 73 1.98 34.14 -1.19
C LYS A 73 1.68 34.16 0.31
N GLY A 74 1.09 35.26 0.79
CA GLY A 74 0.78 35.46 2.21
C GLY A 74 2.00 35.84 3.06
N GLN A 75 1.88 35.70 4.38
CA GLN A 75 2.92 36.04 5.35
C GLN A 75 3.16 34.89 6.32
N ILE A 76 4.43 34.45 6.44
CA ILE A 76 4.80 33.48 7.47
C ILE A 76 4.88 34.22 8.82
N PRO A 77 4.20 33.74 9.87
CA PRO A 77 4.32 34.31 11.21
C PRO A 77 5.67 33.97 11.84
N ASN A 78 6.03 34.66 12.92
CA ASN A 78 7.27 34.39 13.65
C ASN A 78 6.97 33.70 14.99
N TYR A 79 7.20 32.39 15.07
CA TYR A 79 6.95 31.57 16.26
C TYR A 79 8.16 30.68 16.60
N THR A 80 8.67 30.85 17.82
CA THR A 80 9.83 30.12 18.35
C THR A 80 9.49 29.18 19.49
N THR A 81 8.35 29.38 20.17
CA THR A 81 7.90 28.48 21.24
C THR A 81 7.19 27.25 20.67
N GLN A 82 7.37 26.08 21.30
CA GLN A 82 6.74 24.84 20.84
C GLN A 82 5.21 24.93 20.83
N VAL A 83 4.62 25.61 21.83
CA VAL A 83 3.17 25.79 21.95
C VAL A 83 2.63 26.66 20.81
N ASP A 84 3.28 27.77 20.49
CA ASP A 84 2.82 28.64 19.39
C ASP A 84 2.95 27.94 18.03
N LYS A 85 4.04 27.17 17.85
CA LYS A 85 4.26 26.35 16.66
C LYS A 85 3.16 25.29 16.48
N GLN A 86 2.84 24.54 17.52
CA GLN A 86 1.75 23.54 17.48
C GLN A 86 0.39 24.18 17.21
N ASN A 87 0.08 25.29 17.89
CA ASN A 87 -1.16 26.03 17.69
C ASN A 87 -1.27 26.55 16.24
N TRP A 88 -0.17 27.03 15.67
CA TRP A 88 -0.13 27.48 14.28
C TRP A 88 -0.37 26.34 13.29
N LEU A 89 0.35 25.21 13.42
CA LEU A 89 0.16 24.05 12.54
C LEU A 89 -1.27 23.50 12.63
N SER A 90 -1.88 23.49 13.82
CA SER A 90 -3.29 23.12 13.98
C SER A 90 -4.24 24.05 13.21
N LYS A 91 -3.97 25.36 13.19
CA LYS A 91 -4.75 26.31 12.38
C LYS A 91 -4.57 26.09 10.87
N LEU A 92 -3.37 25.74 10.41
CA LEU A 92 -3.13 25.39 9.02
C LEU A 92 -3.86 24.10 8.62
N ASP A 93 -3.86 23.07 9.48
CA ASP A 93 -4.61 21.85 9.22
C ASP A 93 -6.12 22.11 9.16
N ASN A 94 -6.65 22.92 10.08
CA ASN A 94 -8.06 23.35 10.04
C ASN A 94 -8.38 24.10 8.74
N SER A 95 -7.48 24.97 8.27
CA SER A 95 -7.62 25.67 6.98
C SER A 95 -7.67 24.70 5.80
N ARG A 96 -6.81 23.67 5.81
CA ARG A 96 -6.80 22.58 4.81
C ARG A 96 -8.10 21.78 4.83
N VAL A 97 -8.60 21.41 6.02
CA VAL A 97 -9.88 20.70 6.18
C VAL A 97 -11.07 21.51 5.66
N LEU A 98 -11.07 22.83 5.85
CA LEU A 98 -12.10 23.70 5.27
C LEU A 98 -11.98 23.79 3.75
N LEU A 99 -10.76 23.85 3.21
CA LEU A 99 -10.49 23.83 1.78
C LEU A 99 -10.97 22.54 1.10
N ASP A 100 -10.77 21.37 1.74
CA ASP A 100 -11.24 20.06 1.25
C ASP A 100 -12.76 20.02 1.04
N LYS A 101 -13.51 20.78 1.85
CA LYS A 101 -14.97 20.90 1.76
C LYS A 101 -15.42 21.88 0.67
N ASP A 102 -14.52 22.71 0.14
CA ASP A 102 -14.85 23.68 -0.91
C ASP A 102 -14.92 23.02 -2.29
N THR A 103 -16.11 23.01 -2.88
CA THR A 103 -16.33 22.46 -4.22
C THR A 103 -15.60 23.21 -5.33
N ASN A 104 -15.26 24.48 -5.14
CA ASN A 104 -14.50 25.27 -6.12
C ASN A 104 -13.06 24.77 -6.23
N MET A 105 -12.46 24.24 -5.15
CA MET A 105 -11.11 23.68 -5.19
C MET A 105 -11.04 22.48 -6.14
N LYS A 106 -12.13 21.70 -6.23
CA LYS A 106 -12.23 20.54 -7.13
C LYS A 106 -12.07 20.87 -8.61
N LEU A 107 -12.33 22.13 -9.02
CA LEU A 107 -12.14 22.58 -10.40
C LEU A 107 -10.66 22.65 -10.78
N TYR A 108 -9.78 22.87 -9.80
CA TYR A 108 -8.34 22.98 -10.00
C TYR A 108 -7.60 21.64 -9.85
N LEU A 109 -8.28 20.58 -9.40
CA LEU A 109 -7.68 19.26 -9.21
C LEU A 109 -7.51 18.48 -10.52
N TYR A 110 -6.39 17.78 -10.62
CA TYR A 110 -6.08 16.84 -11.69
C TYR A 110 -7.16 15.74 -11.78
N PRO A 111 -7.57 15.30 -12.99
CA PRO A 111 -7.07 15.69 -14.32
C PRO A 111 -7.72 16.95 -14.91
N LYS A 112 -8.72 17.55 -14.24
CA LYS A 112 -9.46 18.69 -14.80
C LYS A 112 -8.69 20.00 -14.69
N GLY A 113 -7.92 20.16 -13.61
CA GLY A 113 -7.01 21.28 -13.39
C GLY A 113 -5.59 20.80 -13.06
N PRO A 114 -4.67 21.74 -12.81
CA PRO A 114 -3.24 21.44 -12.70
C PRO A 114 -2.80 20.94 -11.32
N VAL A 115 -3.63 21.02 -10.27
CA VAL A 115 -3.25 20.67 -8.88
C VAL A 115 -3.29 19.16 -8.67
N ILE A 116 -2.17 18.57 -8.27
CA ILE A 116 -2.04 17.14 -7.96
C ILE A 116 -2.08 16.83 -6.46
N GLY A 117 -1.97 17.85 -5.62
CA GLY A 117 -2.10 17.74 -4.17
C GLY A 117 -1.89 19.08 -3.49
N TYR A 118 -2.39 19.21 -2.26
CA TYR A 118 -2.13 20.34 -1.37
C TYR A 118 -2.23 19.87 0.08
N SER A 119 -1.43 20.45 0.96
CA SER A 119 -1.34 20.10 2.39
C SER A 119 -0.77 21.27 3.20
N TRP A 120 -0.44 21.07 4.47
CA TRP A 120 0.41 21.96 5.26
C TRP A 120 1.78 21.33 5.49
N ASP A 121 2.79 22.18 5.61
CA ASP A 121 4.19 21.82 5.89
C ASP A 121 4.53 22.18 7.35
N VAL A 122 5.39 21.38 7.99
CA VAL A 122 5.85 21.59 9.37
C VAL A 122 6.58 22.93 9.55
N ASN A 123 7.09 23.52 8.46
CA ASN A 123 7.67 24.86 8.41
C ASN A 123 6.61 25.98 8.40
N GLY A 124 5.33 25.66 8.58
CA GLY A 124 4.30 26.64 8.89
C GLY A 124 3.67 27.33 7.68
N TYR A 125 3.59 26.66 6.53
CA TYR A 125 2.87 27.13 5.34
C TYR A 125 1.98 26.04 4.73
N LEU A 126 1.01 26.44 3.90
CA LEU A 126 0.29 25.51 3.02
C LEU A 126 1.07 25.29 1.72
N GLU A 127 1.14 24.06 1.25
CA GLU A 127 1.72 23.71 -0.03
C GLU A 127 0.65 23.41 -1.07
N VAL A 128 0.89 23.82 -2.31
CA VAL A 128 0.09 23.45 -3.48
C VAL A 128 1.02 22.91 -4.54
N ASN A 129 0.79 21.66 -4.95
CA ASN A 129 1.62 20.96 -5.92
C ASN A 129 0.92 20.95 -7.28
N PHE A 130 1.52 21.60 -8.27
CA PHE A 130 1.07 21.56 -9.66
C PHE A 130 1.79 20.48 -10.45
N TYR A 131 1.07 19.78 -11.33
CA TYR A 131 1.67 18.83 -12.25
C TYR A 131 2.62 19.52 -13.22
N LYS A 132 3.88 19.10 -13.24
CA LYS A 132 4.95 19.70 -14.05
C LYS A 132 4.67 19.68 -15.55
N GLY A 133 3.83 18.75 -16.01
CA GLY A 133 3.42 18.61 -17.41
C GLY A 133 2.34 19.59 -17.86
N MET A 134 1.79 20.42 -16.95
CA MET A 134 0.83 21.47 -17.28
C MET A 134 1.46 22.84 -17.08
N ASN A 135 1.13 23.78 -17.98
CA ASN A 135 1.48 25.18 -17.79
C ASN A 135 0.45 25.83 -16.85
N VAL A 136 0.95 26.53 -15.84
CA VAL A 136 0.14 27.27 -14.87
C VAL A 136 0.52 28.74 -14.96
N THR A 137 -0.47 29.61 -15.07
CA THR A 137 -0.29 31.06 -15.18
C THR A 137 -0.35 31.73 -13.81
N ASP A 138 0.24 32.91 -13.68
CA ASP A 138 0.16 33.72 -12.45
C ASP A 138 -1.28 34.04 -12.05
N SER A 139 -2.18 34.21 -13.02
CA SER A 139 -3.62 34.41 -12.77
C SER A 139 -4.23 33.22 -12.05
N GLN A 140 -3.94 32.00 -12.50
CA GLN A 140 -4.43 30.78 -11.86
C GLN A 140 -3.85 30.59 -10.46
N ILE A 141 -2.57 30.91 -10.26
CA ILE A 141 -1.94 30.91 -8.93
C ILE A 141 -2.68 31.88 -7.99
N ASN A 142 -2.99 33.09 -8.46
CA ASN A 142 -3.71 34.09 -7.68
C ASN A 142 -5.15 33.66 -7.35
N GLU A 143 -5.87 33.04 -8.31
CA GLU A 143 -7.22 32.50 -8.07
C GLU A 143 -7.22 31.42 -6.98
N ILE A 144 -6.29 30.47 -7.07
CA ILE A 144 -6.15 29.39 -6.08
C ILE A 144 -5.74 29.97 -4.73
N TYR A 145 -4.79 30.91 -4.69
CA TYR A 145 -4.41 31.59 -3.45
C TYR A 145 -5.61 32.31 -2.80
N ASN A 146 -6.40 33.05 -3.57
CA ASN A 146 -7.57 33.75 -3.04
C ASN A 146 -8.61 32.78 -2.46
N LEU A 147 -8.80 31.63 -3.11
CA LEU A 147 -9.65 30.56 -2.59
C LEU A 147 -9.13 30.01 -1.26
N ILE A 148 -7.84 29.69 -1.19
CA ILE A 148 -7.18 29.18 0.02
C ILE A 148 -7.26 30.20 1.14
N ASN A 149 -6.88 31.46 0.87
CA ASN A 149 -6.89 32.54 1.85
C ASN A 149 -8.30 32.82 2.40
N LYS A 150 -9.33 32.74 1.55
CA LYS A 150 -10.72 32.82 1.99
C LYS A 150 -11.06 31.74 3.04
N ARG A 151 -10.66 30.49 2.80
CA ARG A 151 -10.93 29.37 3.75
C ARG A 151 -10.05 29.42 4.98
N ALA A 152 -8.81 29.87 4.85
CA ALA A 152 -7.93 30.08 5.98
C ALA A 152 -8.43 31.19 6.92
N ASN A 153 -9.05 32.26 6.38
CA ASN A 153 -9.69 33.30 7.18
C ASN A 153 -10.80 32.74 8.08
N GLU A 154 -11.57 31.75 7.60
CA GLU A 154 -12.60 31.06 8.41
C GLU A 154 -11.97 30.27 9.58
N ALA A 155 -10.71 29.84 9.44
CA ALA A 155 -9.90 29.23 10.50
C ALA A 155 -9.06 30.26 11.30
N SER A 156 -9.40 31.56 11.21
CA SER A 156 -8.67 32.65 11.88
C SER A 156 -7.20 32.77 11.47
N VAL A 157 -6.88 32.46 10.21
CA VAL A 157 -5.56 32.65 9.60
C VAL A 157 -5.68 33.68 8.49
N GLN A 158 -5.19 34.89 8.76
CA GLN A 158 -5.13 35.98 7.78
C GLN A 158 -3.83 35.91 7.00
N GLU A 159 -3.88 36.27 5.71
CA GLU A 159 -2.73 36.23 4.80
C GLU A 159 -1.97 34.90 4.87
N VAL A 160 -2.71 33.79 4.77
CA VAL A 160 -2.15 32.44 4.97
C VAL A 160 -0.92 32.24 4.08
N PRO A 161 0.22 31.81 4.65
CA PRO A 161 1.40 31.54 3.85
C PRO A 161 1.17 30.32 2.97
N VAL A 162 1.34 30.48 1.65
CA VAL A 162 1.20 29.40 0.67
C VAL A 162 2.42 29.35 -0.24
N VAL A 163 2.95 28.15 -0.47
CA VAL A 163 4.02 27.88 -1.42
C VAL A 163 3.46 27.02 -2.55
N PHE A 164 3.67 27.50 -3.78
CA PHE A 164 3.24 26.82 -4.99
C PHE A 164 4.44 26.14 -5.64
N TYR A 165 4.38 24.82 -5.75
CA TYR A 165 5.42 23.99 -6.34
C TYR A 165 5.03 23.47 -7.71
N LYS A 166 6.03 23.20 -8.54
CA LYS A 166 5.91 22.42 -9.77
C LYS A 166 6.52 21.05 -9.56
N ASN A 167 5.70 20.02 -9.47
CA ASN A 167 6.12 18.65 -9.15
C ASN A 167 5.56 17.62 -10.15
N ASP A 168 6.20 16.47 -10.29
CA ASP A 168 5.56 15.32 -10.93
C ASP A 168 4.49 14.75 -9.97
N PHE A 169 3.65 13.81 -10.43
CA PHE A 169 2.94 12.97 -9.47
C PHE A 169 3.96 12.43 -8.46
N PHE A 170 3.59 12.37 -7.18
CA PHE A 170 4.36 11.62 -6.19
C PHE A 170 4.53 10.20 -6.73
N LYS A 171 5.65 9.97 -7.41
CA LYS A 171 6.18 8.64 -7.62
C LYS A 171 6.71 8.33 -6.25
N ASP A 172 6.09 7.37 -5.56
CA ASP A 172 6.79 6.70 -4.46
C ASP A 172 8.20 6.45 -4.99
N GLU A 173 9.20 7.12 -4.42
CA GLU A 173 10.54 6.98 -4.90
C GLU A 173 10.86 5.49 -4.73
N VAL A 174 11.09 4.79 -5.84
CA VAL A 174 11.43 3.36 -5.83
C VAL A 174 12.90 3.28 -5.49
N SER A 175 13.25 3.70 -4.28
CA SER A 175 14.60 3.75 -3.76
C SER A 175 14.92 2.49 -2.97
N GLY A 176 16.17 2.03 -3.08
CA GLY A 176 16.68 0.86 -2.36
C GLY A 176 16.30 -0.49 -2.96
N TYR A 177 15.60 -0.55 -4.09
CA TYR A 177 15.20 -1.81 -4.71
C TYR A 177 16.29 -2.48 -5.55
N ASP A 178 17.25 -1.71 -6.05
CA ASP A 178 18.33 -2.15 -6.95
C ASP A 178 19.72 -2.07 -6.30
N SER A 179 19.79 -1.84 -4.99
CA SER A 179 21.03 -1.91 -4.23
C SER A 179 21.54 -3.35 -4.10
N TYR A 180 22.80 -3.52 -3.72
CA TYR A 180 23.36 -4.83 -3.39
C TYR A 180 22.87 -5.31 -2.02
N TYR A 181 22.29 -6.52 -1.95
CA TYR A 181 21.75 -7.10 -0.72
C TYR A 181 22.39 -8.44 -0.41
N ARG A 182 23.07 -8.52 0.74
CA ARG A 182 23.46 -9.77 1.38
C ARG A 182 23.18 -9.64 2.89
N PRO A 183 22.31 -10.48 3.48
CA PRO A 183 21.51 -11.53 2.86
C PRO A 183 20.54 -11.01 1.78
N ILE A 184 20.23 -11.86 0.79
CA ILE A 184 19.21 -11.58 -0.23
C ILE A 184 17.83 -11.58 0.45
N ASN A 185 17.09 -10.50 0.25
CA ASN A 185 15.71 -10.32 0.70
C ASN A 185 14.74 -10.49 -0.48
N GLY A 186 13.44 -10.61 -0.21
CA GLY A 186 12.41 -10.44 -1.23
C GLY A 186 12.14 -8.97 -1.55
N ALA A 187 11.34 -8.76 -2.59
CA ALA A 187 10.98 -7.48 -3.20
C ALA A 187 12.12 -6.67 -3.83
N ILE A 188 13.35 -7.18 -3.94
CA ILE A 188 14.49 -6.45 -4.57
C ILE A 188 14.73 -6.91 -6.00
N LYS A 189 15.43 -6.10 -6.80
CA LYS A 189 15.78 -6.38 -8.19
C LYS A 189 16.63 -7.65 -8.30
N VAL A 190 16.31 -8.45 -9.32
CA VAL A 190 17.15 -9.55 -9.79
C VAL A 190 17.24 -9.49 -11.31
N THR A 191 18.43 -9.75 -11.83
CA THR A 191 18.74 -9.77 -13.25
C THR A 191 19.12 -11.18 -13.66
N GLY A 192 18.59 -11.62 -14.80
CA GLY A 192 18.98 -12.88 -15.43
C GLY A 192 20.23 -12.74 -16.30
N GLU A 193 20.84 -13.85 -16.69
CA GLU A 193 22.04 -13.88 -17.54
C GLU A 193 21.90 -13.15 -18.88
N THR A 194 20.67 -12.94 -19.37
CA THR A 194 20.38 -12.18 -20.60
C THR A 194 20.28 -10.67 -20.37
N GLY A 195 20.46 -10.20 -19.13
CA GLY A 195 20.29 -8.79 -18.73
C GLY A 195 18.84 -8.38 -18.46
N SER A 196 17.86 -9.26 -18.72
CA SER A 196 16.46 -9.02 -18.34
C SER A 196 16.33 -8.96 -16.82
N SER A 197 15.46 -8.09 -16.30
CA SER A 197 15.30 -7.92 -14.86
C SER A 197 13.86 -8.12 -14.40
N GLY A 198 13.73 -8.63 -13.19
CA GLY A 198 12.48 -8.72 -12.44
C GLY A 198 12.72 -8.41 -10.97
N THR A 199 11.86 -8.96 -10.14
CA THR A 199 11.88 -8.81 -8.68
C THR A 199 11.99 -10.18 -8.01
N ILE A 200 12.78 -10.29 -6.96
CA ILE A 200 12.80 -11.46 -6.09
C ILE A 200 11.50 -11.49 -5.30
N GLY A 201 10.81 -12.63 -5.28
CA GLY A 201 9.59 -12.79 -4.49
C GLY A 201 9.91 -12.83 -3.01
N TYR A 202 10.50 -13.93 -2.58
CA TYR A 202 10.80 -14.16 -1.16
C TYR A 202 11.88 -15.22 -1.01
N ALA A 203 12.55 -15.20 0.13
CA ALA A 203 13.42 -16.29 0.57
C ALA A 203 12.60 -17.55 0.83
N ALA A 204 13.08 -18.70 0.35
CA ALA A 204 12.41 -19.99 0.45
C ALA A 204 13.40 -21.10 0.81
N LYS A 205 12.86 -22.25 1.20
CA LYS A 205 13.63 -23.47 1.43
C LYS A 205 12.92 -24.70 0.89
N THR A 206 13.71 -25.68 0.47
CA THR A 206 13.22 -27.04 0.17
C THR A 206 12.87 -27.78 1.47
N SER A 207 12.22 -28.94 1.33
CA SER A 207 11.99 -29.88 2.45
C SER A 207 13.30 -30.39 3.09
N SER A 208 14.37 -30.51 2.30
CA SER A 208 15.71 -30.88 2.78
C SER A 208 16.44 -29.74 3.51
N GLY A 209 15.88 -28.53 3.53
CA GLY A 209 16.47 -27.37 4.19
C GLY A 209 17.40 -26.53 3.31
N THR A 210 17.55 -26.86 2.02
CA THR A 210 18.30 -26.03 1.06
C THR A 210 17.62 -24.68 0.93
N LYS A 211 18.33 -23.61 1.32
CA LYS A 211 17.85 -22.23 1.23
C LYS A 211 18.03 -21.67 -0.17
N GLY A 212 17.22 -20.67 -0.49
CA GLY A 212 17.29 -19.92 -1.73
C GLY A 212 16.19 -18.88 -1.79
N TYR A 213 15.84 -18.47 -3.00
CA TYR A 213 14.74 -17.55 -3.23
C TYR A 213 13.88 -17.99 -4.42
N VAL A 214 12.66 -17.46 -4.45
CA VAL A 214 11.71 -17.67 -5.54
C VAL A 214 11.56 -16.38 -6.33
N THR A 215 11.53 -16.49 -7.66
CA THR A 215 11.10 -15.42 -8.59
C THR A 215 10.29 -16.07 -9.74
N VAL A 216 9.94 -15.32 -10.78
CA VAL A 216 9.18 -15.82 -11.94
C VAL A 216 10.02 -16.70 -12.87
N GLN A 217 9.39 -17.71 -13.47
CA GLN A 217 10.03 -18.59 -14.46
C GLN A 217 10.27 -17.88 -15.79
N HIS A 218 9.38 -16.97 -16.20
CA HIS A 218 9.61 -16.22 -17.45
C HIS A 218 10.83 -15.26 -17.37
N LEU A 219 11.46 -15.12 -16.20
CA LEU A 219 12.80 -14.56 -16.03
C LEU A 219 13.86 -15.67 -16.03
N GLY A 220 13.79 -16.60 -15.07
CA GLY A 220 14.70 -17.75 -14.97
C GLY A 220 14.17 -18.94 -15.77
N THR A 221 14.46 -18.96 -17.07
CA THR A 221 13.69 -19.73 -18.07
C THR A 221 14.01 -21.22 -18.13
N TYR A 222 15.18 -21.66 -17.63
CA TYR A 222 15.59 -23.07 -17.62
C TYR A 222 16.46 -23.40 -16.41
N VAL A 223 16.63 -24.69 -16.10
CA VAL A 223 17.51 -25.15 -15.00
C VAL A 223 18.97 -24.93 -15.40
N GLY A 224 19.72 -24.26 -14.53
CA GLY A 224 21.10 -23.82 -14.80
C GLY A 224 21.19 -22.35 -15.23
N TYR A 225 20.06 -21.67 -15.48
CA TYR A 225 20.02 -20.26 -15.83
C TYR A 225 20.60 -19.39 -14.70
N ASP A 226 21.60 -18.58 -15.01
CA ASP A 226 22.30 -17.77 -14.01
C ASP A 226 21.53 -16.50 -13.63
N MET A 227 21.55 -16.19 -12.33
CA MET A 227 20.85 -15.06 -11.76
C MET A 227 21.81 -14.17 -10.98
N TYR A 228 21.53 -12.88 -11.00
CA TYR A 228 22.37 -11.83 -10.45
C TYR A 228 21.54 -10.84 -9.63
N GLN A 229 22.11 -10.31 -8.55
CA GLN A 229 21.47 -9.34 -7.67
C GLN A 229 22.48 -8.25 -7.30
N PRO A 230 22.28 -6.98 -7.73
CA PRO A 230 21.13 -6.50 -8.49
C PRO A 230 21.24 -6.71 -10.00
N VAL A 231 22.46 -6.69 -10.57
CA VAL A 231 22.70 -6.74 -12.03
C VAL A 231 23.78 -7.75 -12.42
N SER A 232 24.95 -7.72 -11.79
CA SER A 232 26.11 -8.54 -12.18
C SER A 232 26.69 -9.39 -11.05
N ASP A 233 26.29 -9.17 -9.80
CA ASP A 233 26.78 -9.98 -8.67
C ASP A 233 26.00 -11.29 -8.58
N ALA A 234 26.73 -12.41 -8.63
CA ALA A 234 26.14 -13.74 -8.64
C ALA A 234 25.17 -13.97 -7.46
N ALA A 235 23.97 -14.44 -7.80
CA ALA A 235 22.89 -14.78 -6.87
C ALA A 235 22.46 -16.25 -7.00
N GLY A 236 23.24 -17.08 -7.69
CA GLY A 236 22.99 -18.50 -7.91
C GLY A 236 22.34 -18.78 -9.26
N SER A 237 22.09 -20.06 -9.53
CA SER A 237 21.50 -20.52 -10.79
C SER A 237 20.18 -21.25 -10.52
N VAL A 238 19.23 -21.17 -11.45
CA VAL A 238 17.92 -21.80 -11.32
C VAL A 238 18.08 -23.32 -11.16
N SER A 239 17.49 -23.89 -10.11
CA SER A 239 17.52 -25.33 -9.85
C SER A 239 16.20 -26.04 -10.15
N LYS A 240 15.09 -25.28 -10.16
CA LYS A 240 13.75 -25.78 -10.43
C LYS A 240 12.95 -24.72 -11.16
N ILE A 241 12.12 -25.15 -12.10
CA ILE A 241 11.14 -24.34 -12.82
C ILE A 241 9.76 -24.92 -12.60
N SER A 242 8.75 -24.05 -12.59
CA SER A 242 7.37 -24.46 -12.35
C SER A 242 6.76 -25.18 -13.54
N GLY A 243 5.62 -25.84 -13.29
CA GLY A 243 4.84 -26.53 -14.31
C GLY A 243 3.55 -25.78 -14.59
N HIS A 244 2.48 -26.17 -13.89
CA HIS A 244 1.11 -25.75 -14.21
C HIS A 244 0.39 -25.01 -13.07
N HIS A 245 1.01 -24.80 -11.90
CA HIS A 245 0.35 -24.12 -10.77
C HIS A 245 1.00 -22.78 -10.43
N ALA A 246 2.13 -22.47 -11.03
CA ALA A 246 2.81 -21.20 -10.88
C ALA A 246 3.59 -20.86 -12.16
N ASP A 247 3.85 -19.57 -12.35
CA ASP A 247 4.99 -19.07 -13.12
C ASP A 247 6.05 -18.65 -12.10
N ALA A 248 6.95 -19.58 -11.79
CA ALA A 248 7.95 -19.45 -10.74
C ALA A 248 9.18 -20.34 -10.97
N CYS A 249 10.34 -19.88 -10.52
CA CYS A 249 11.54 -20.70 -10.42
C CYS A 249 12.17 -20.57 -9.03
N PHE A 250 12.98 -21.56 -8.65
CA PHE A 250 13.73 -21.57 -7.39
C PHE A 250 15.22 -21.56 -7.64
N VAL A 251 15.90 -20.61 -7.01
CA VAL A 251 17.35 -20.39 -7.12
C VAL A 251 17.98 -20.68 -5.75
N PRO A 252 18.77 -21.75 -5.59
CA PRO A 252 19.45 -22.04 -4.34
C PRO A 252 20.48 -20.96 -4.04
N TYR A 253 20.42 -20.44 -2.82
CA TYR A 253 21.37 -19.45 -2.31
C TYR A 253 21.34 -19.48 -0.79
N SER A 254 22.49 -19.69 -0.16
CA SER A 254 22.57 -19.90 1.30
C SER A 254 22.32 -18.62 2.10
N ASN A 255 22.78 -17.48 1.56
CA ASN A 255 22.73 -16.18 2.22
C ASN A 255 21.45 -15.41 1.86
N VAL A 256 20.32 -15.89 2.35
CA VAL A 256 18.98 -15.30 2.20
C VAL A 256 18.36 -15.00 3.56
N ALA A 257 17.47 -14.01 3.63
CA ALA A 257 16.75 -13.65 4.85
C ALA A 257 15.23 -13.60 4.62
N ALA A 258 14.48 -13.91 5.68
CA ALA A 258 13.02 -13.87 5.70
C ALA A 258 12.51 -12.43 5.82
N LYS A 259 12.86 -11.60 4.83
CA LYS A 259 12.48 -10.19 4.74
C LYS A 259 12.00 -9.84 3.35
N ILE A 260 11.18 -8.80 3.25
CA ILE A 260 10.83 -8.14 1.99
C ILE A 260 11.12 -6.65 2.12
N HIS A 261 11.56 -6.01 1.05
CA HIS A 261 11.58 -4.55 0.94
C HIS A 261 10.14 -4.01 0.96
N ILE A 262 9.93 -2.86 1.61
CA ILE A 262 8.60 -2.24 1.81
C ILE A 262 8.57 -0.75 1.41
N GLY A 263 9.54 -0.31 0.61
CA GLY A 263 9.66 1.07 0.12
C GLY A 263 10.63 1.92 0.96
N GLY A 264 11.14 3.00 0.36
CA GLY A 264 12.01 3.96 1.04
C GLY A 264 13.25 3.35 1.69
N GLY A 265 13.91 2.38 1.04
CA GLY A 265 15.06 1.66 1.61
C GLY A 265 14.76 0.73 2.80
N SER A 266 13.49 0.60 3.21
CA SER A 266 13.09 -0.13 4.42
C SER A 266 12.72 -1.59 4.12
N THR A 267 12.90 -2.46 5.11
CA THR A 267 12.54 -3.89 5.02
C THR A 267 11.67 -4.32 6.18
N ALA A 268 10.81 -5.32 5.94
CA ALA A 268 9.98 -5.95 6.96
C ALA A 268 10.21 -7.47 6.98
N ASN A 269 10.08 -8.05 8.17
CA ASN A 269 10.13 -9.48 8.39
C ASN A 269 8.91 -10.18 7.77
N VAL A 270 9.14 -11.29 7.07
CA VAL A 270 8.08 -12.19 6.61
C VAL A 270 7.64 -13.02 7.81
N TYR A 271 6.52 -12.64 8.42
CA TYR A 271 6.00 -13.30 9.62
C TYR A 271 5.39 -14.68 9.29
N ASN A 272 4.62 -14.75 8.20
CA ASN A 272 3.96 -15.97 7.79
C ASN A 272 3.68 -15.98 6.28
N TYR A 273 3.03 -17.04 5.81
CA TYR A 273 2.58 -17.16 4.44
C TYR A 273 1.30 -17.99 4.34
N VAL A 274 0.54 -17.78 3.27
CA VAL A 274 -0.73 -18.47 3.04
C VAL A 274 -0.46 -19.82 2.35
N LYS A 275 -0.74 -20.91 3.06
CA LYS A 275 -0.55 -22.29 2.58
C LYS A 275 -1.75 -22.84 1.80
N THR A 276 -2.93 -22.27 2.05
CA THR A 276 -4.18 -22.77 1.50
C THR A 276 -4.27 -22.49 0.00
N ILE A 277 -4.90 -23.41 -0.73
CA ILE A 277 -5.20 -23.22 -2.15
C ILE A 277 -6.18 -22.03 -2.28
N PRO A 278 -5.94 -21.08 -3.20
CA PRO A 278 -6.84 -19.97 -3.42
C PRO A 278 -8.25 -20.43 -3.76
N ASN A 279 -9.24 -19.76 -3.18
CA ASN A 279 -10.67 -20.03 -3.40
C ASN A 279 -11.46 -18.73 -3.36
N SER A 280 -12.75 -18.78 -3.68
CA SER A 280 -13.63 -17.61 -3.75
C SER A 280 -13.66 -16.77 -2.47
N GLY A 281 -13.38 -17.35 -1.30
CA GLY A 281 -13.28 -16.62 -0.02
C GLY A 281 -12.09 -15.64 0.07
N TRP A 282 -11.17 -15.67 -0.88
CA TRP A 282 -10.07 -14.69 -0.97
C TRP A 282 -10.49 -13.39 -1.68
N VAL A 283 -11.62 -13.39 -2.39
CA VAL A 283 -12.09 -12.19 -3.08
C VAL A 283 -12.30 -11.05 -2.07
N ASN A 284 -11.94 -9.83 -2.49
CA ASN A 284 -11.92 -8.61 -1.67
C ASN A 284 -10.89 -8.59 -0.55
N TRP A 285 -9.99 -9.57 -0.43
CA TRP A 285 -8.81 -9.39 0.41
C TRP A 285 -7.99 -8.23 -0.14
N LYS A 286 -7.74 -7.23 0.72
CA LYS A 286 -6.73 -6.20 0.45
C LYS A 286 -5.36 -6.87 0.43
N VAL A 287 -4.60 -6.60 -0.63
CA VAL A 287 -3.26 -7.14 -0.87
C VAL A 287 -2.32 -6.02 -1.30
N TYR A 288 -1.05 -6.25 -1.07
CA TYR A 288 0.05 -5.38 -1.40
C TYR A 288 1.00 -6.11 -2.34
N ILE A 289 1.61 -5.38 -3.26
CA ILE A 289 2.75 -5.79 -4.06
C ILE A 289 3.91 -4.87 -3.69
N SER A 290 5.13 -5.40 -3.64
CA SER A 290 6.35 -4.59 -3.56
C SER A 290 7.29 -5.01 -4.67
N GLY A 291 7.31 -4.22 -5.74
CA GLY A 291 8.05 -4.53 -6.95
C GLY A 291 9.24 -3.59 -7.16
N ALA A 292 10.31 -4.10 -7.76
CA ALA A 292 11.53 -3.33 -7.98
C ALA A 292 11.37 -2.16 -8.97
N ALA A 293 10.28 -2.14 -9.76
CA ALA A 293 10.02 -1.08 -10.72
C ALA A 293 8.95 -0.08 -10.25
N SER A 294 7.91 -0.55 -9.56
CA SER A 294 6.82 0.32 -9.09
C SER A 294 6.82 0.64 -7.60
N GLY A 295 7.67 -0.01 -6.80
CA GLY A 295 7.67 0.11 -5.36
C GLY A 295 6.47 -0.60 -4.72
N VAL A 296 5.96 -0.05 -3.62
CA VAL A 296 4.78 -0.62 -2.96
C VAL A 296 3.50 -0.11 -3.60
N LYS A 297 2.65 -1.02 -4.06
CA LYS A 297 1.27 -0.72 -4.49
C LYS A 297 0.30 -1.61 -3.74
N SER A 298 -0.98 -1.26 -3.78
CA SER A 298 -2.03 -2.06 -3.16
C SER A 298 -3.27 -2.16 -4.03
N GLY A 299 -4.10 -3.15 -3.72
CA GLY A 299 -5.36 -3.40 -4.39
C GLY A 299 -6.10 -4.54 -3.71
N TYR A 300 -7.01 -5.15 -4.45
CA TYR A 300 -7.89 -6.20 -3.96
C TYR A 300 -7.87 -7.41 -4.88
N ILE A 301 -8.04 -8.59 -4.29
CA ILE A 301 -8.30 -9.81 -5.05
C ILE A 301 -9.68 -9.71 -5.70
N LYS A 302 -9.73 -9.94 -7.02
CA LYS A 302 -10.94 -9.91 -7.87
C LYS A 302 -11.37 -11.30 -8.35
N GLY A 303 -10.57 -12.32 -8.09
CA GLY A 303 -10.87 -13.71 -8.37
C GLY A 303 -9.72 -14.60 -7.90
N ALA A 304 -10.03 -15.80 -7.43
CA ALA A 304 -9.06 -16.71 -6.85
C ALA A 304 -9.44 -18.16 -7.16
N GLY A 305 -8.44 -19.02 -7.32
CA GLY A 305 -8.65 -20.41 -7.72
C GLY A 305 -8.97 -20.54 -9.22
N LEU A 306 -8.48 -19.60 -10.04
CA LEU A 306 -8.83 -19.52 -11.46
C LEU A 306 -7.79 -20.22 -12.33
N THR A 307 -8.24 -20.73 -13.48
CA THR A 307 -7.32 -21.16 -14.55
C THR A 307 -7.00 -19.97 -15.44
N LEU A 308 -5.71 -19.69 -15.63
CA LEU A 308 -5.20 -18.71 -16.59
C LEU A 308 -4.54 -19.46 -17.74
N THR A 309 -5.07 -19.33 -18.96
CA THR A 309 -4.51 -19.99 -20.16
C THR A 309 -3.73 -18.98 -20.98
N GLU A 310 -2.42 -18.85 -20.74
CA GLU A 310 -1.52 -17.93 -21.45
C GLU A 310 -0.07 -18.44 -21.42
N GLY A 311 0.74 -18.15 -22.45
CA GLY A 311 2.20 -18.34 -22.41
C GLY A 311 2.70 -19.79 -22.29
N GLY A 312 2.06 -20.74 -22.98
CA GLY A 312 2.57 -22.12 -23.09
C GLY A 312 1.76 -23.20 -22.35
N GLY A 313 0.71 -22.84 -21.60
CA GLY A 313 -0.20 -23.82 -21.00
C GLY A 313 -1.15 -23.22 -19.96
N PRO A 314 -2.13 -24.00 -19.46
CA PRO A 314 -2.98 -23.56 -18.38
C PRO A 314 -2.18 -23.49 -17.06
N TYR A 315 -2.26 -22.34 -16.39
CA TYR A 315 -1.87 -22.17 -14.99
C TYR A 315 -3.10 -22.28 -14.11
N TYR A 316 -3.14 -23.29 -13.24
CA TYR A 316 -4.23 -23.55 -12.32
C TYR A 316 -4.08 -22.77 -11.01
N ASN A 317 -5.21 -22.54 -10.35
CA ASN A 317 -5.30 -21.90 -9.02
C ASN A 317 -4.71 -20.48 -8.96
N MET A 318 -4.63 -19.78 -10.08
CA MET A 318 -4.12 -18.43 -10.16
C MET A 318 -5.05 -17.43 -9.48
N VAL A 319 -4.48 -16.28 -9.08
CA VAL A 319 -5.22 -15.23 -8.39
C VAL A 319 -5.18 -13.94 -9.20
N LYS A 320 -6.36 -13.38 -9.45
CA LYS A 320 -6.61 -12.15 -10.20
C LYS A 320 -6.80 -10.99 -9.24
N THR A 321 -6.17 -9.84 -9.50
CA THR A 321 -6.23 -8.64 -8.65
C THR A 321 -6.36 -7.36 -9.49
N ASN A 322 -6.61 -6.23 -8.82
CA ASN A 322 -6.69 -4.90 -9.45
C ASN A 322 -5.65 -3.88 -8.92
N TYR A 323 -4.57 -4.32 -8.25
CA TYR A 323 -3.46 -3.42 -7.97
C TYR A 323 -2.78 -2.97 -9.27
N SER A 324 -2.04 -1.86 -9.25
CA SER A 324 -1.16 -1.48 -10.37
C SER A 324 0.19 -2.19 -10.28
N SER A 325 0.84 -2.37 -11.43
CA SER A 325 2.22 -2.87 -11.54
C SER A 325 2.83 -2.37 -12.84
N THR A 326 4.16 -2.37 -12.90
CA THR A 326 4.97 -1.93 -14.03
C THR A 326 5.90 -3.07 -14.47
N ASN A 327 6.33 -3.04 -15.75
CA ASN A 327 7.35 -3.97 -16.24
C ASN A 327 8.59 -3.92 -15.33
N GLY A 328 9.06 -5.10 -14.89
CA GLY A 328 10.11 -5.23 -13.86
C GLY A 328 9.58 -5.70 -12.50
N ASP A 329 8.28 -5.57 -12.23
CA ASP A 329 7.67 -6.11 -11.01
C ASP A 329 7.39 -7.62 -11.08
N SER A 330 7.63 -8.26 -12.23
CA SER A 330 7.51 -9.71 -12.37
C SER A 330 8.35 -10.41 -11.29
N GLY A 331 7.72 -11.30 -10.52
CA GLY A 331 8.32 -11.98 -9.38
C GLY A 331 8.14 -11.27 -8.04
N ALA A 332 7.64 -10.03 -8.01
CA ALA A 332 7.44 -9.28 -6.77
C ALA A 332 6.55 -10.02 -5.76
N PRO A 333 6.86 -10.00 -4.45
CA PRO A 333 6.01 -10.62 -3.45
C PRO A 333 4.64 -9.94 -3.41
N ILE A 334 3.61 -10.77 -3.34
CA ILE A 334 2.26 -10.36 -2.97
C ILE A 334 2.07 -10.72 -1.51
N TYR A 335 1.60 -9.77 -0.70
CA TYR A 335 1.43 -9.99 0.74
C TYR A 335 0.21 -9.27 1.30
N ARG A 336 -0.17 -9.65 2.51
CA ARG A 336 -1.16 -8.96 3.35
C ARG A 336 -0.49 -8.47 4.62
N ILE A 337 -1.01 -7.36 5.15
CA ILE A 337 -0.62 -6.85 6.45
C ILE A 337 -1.80 -7.13 7.40
N LEU A 338 -1.57 -7.96 8.42
CA LEU A 338 -2.56 -8.27 9.46
C LEU A 338 -1.96 -7.95 10.82
N SER A 339 -2.52 -6.96 11.53
CA SER A 339 -2.00 -6.50 12.83
C SER A 339 -0.50 -6.20 12.79
N GLY A 340 -0.05 -5.49 11.75
CA GLY A 340 1.37 -5.19 11.52
C GLY A 340 2.23 -6.33 10.96
N ASN A 341 1.70 -7.55 10.83
CA ASN A 341 2.46 -8.70 10.35
C ASN A 341 2.34 -8.88 8.84
N TYR A 342 3.48 -9.12 8.18
CA TYR A 342 3.58 -9.31 6.74
C TYR A 342 3.44 -10.80 6.39
N ILE A 343 2.37 -11.12 5.68
CA ILE A 343 2.00 -12.49 5.33
C ILE A 343 2.05 -12.65 3.81
N VAL A 344 2.97 -13.47 3.30
CA VAL A 344 3.16 -13.68 1.86
C VAL A 344 2.08 -14.59 1.27
N LEU A 345 1.53 -14.20 0.13
CA LEU A 345 0.49 -14.92 -0.60
C LEU A 345 1.03 -15.58 -1.88
N GLY A 346 2.06 -15.01 -2.50
CA GLY A 346 2.55 -15.45 -3.79
C GLY A 346 3.55 -14.48 -4.42
N ILE A 347 3.77 -14.63 -5.73
CA ILE A 347 4.59 -13.72 -6.54
C ILE A 347 3.82 -13.19 -7.74
N HIS A 348 4.00 -11.92 -8.07
CA HIS A 348 3.40 -11.29 -9.24
C HIS A 348 3.86 -11.99 -10.53
N LYS A 349 2.90 -12.40 -11.37
CA LYS A 349 3.19 -12.97 -12.69
C LYS A 349 3.24 -11.89 -13.75
N GLY A 350 2.19 -11.06 -13.84
CA GLY A 350 2.07 -10.07 -14.91
C GLY A 350 0.65 -9.57 -15.10
N THR A 351 0.43 -8.91 -16.24
CA THR A 351 -0.85 -8.31 -16.63
C THR A 351 -1.49 -9.08 -17.77
N PHE A 352 -2.73 -9.52 -17.59
CA PHE A 352 -3.50 -10.23 -18.61
C PHE A 352 -4.96 -9.80 -18.56
N ASN A 353 -5.53 -9.48 -19.73
CA ASN A 353 -6.91 -9.01 -19.89
C ASN A 353 -7.27 -7.83 -18.95
N GLY A 354 -6.34 -6.89 -18.79
CA GLY A 354 -6.51 -5.70 -17.94
C GLY A 354 -6.38 -5.95 -16.42
N TYR A 355 -6.14 -7.19 -15.99
CA TYR A 355 -5.95 -7.53 -14.58
C TYR A 355 -4.53 -7.96 -14.28
N LYS A 356 -4.12 -7.81 -13.01
CA LYS A 356 -2.86 -8.37 -12.53
C LYS A 356 -3.10 -9.78 -12.00
N TRP A 357 -2.14 -10.64 -12.25
CA TRP A 357 -2.19 -12.04 -11.85
C TRP A 357 -0.98 -12.38 -11.01
N PHE A 358 -1.15 -13.27 -10.03
CA PHE A 358 -0.06 -13.77 -9.23
C PHE A 358 -0.14 -15.28 -9.03
N SER A 359 1.03 -15.90 -8.95
CA SER A 359 1.23 -17.32 -8.62
C SER A 359 1.15 -17.49 -7.11
N PRO A 360 0.18 -18.23 -6.54
CA PRO A 360 0.05 -18.39 -5.09
C PRO A 360 1.17 -19.27 -4.51
N VAL A 361 1.52 -19.08 -3.23
CA VAL A 361 2.50 -19.93 -2.52
C VAL A 361 2.13 -21.40 -2.59
N SER A 362 0.84 -21.76 -2.52
CA SER A 362 0.40 -23.14 -2.65
C SER A 362 0.76 -23.75 -4.01
N GLY A 363 0.65 -22.98 -5.10
CA GLY A 363 1.02 -23.42 -6.45
C GLY A 363 2.52 -23.52 -6.63
N ILE A 364 3.27 -22.54 -6.12
CA ILE A 364 4.74 -22.55 -6.10
C ILE A 364 5.26 -23.78 -5.33
N ASN A 365 4.68 -24.08 -4.17
CA ASN A 365 5.06 -25.27 -3.41
C ASN A 365 4.66 -26.57 -4.14
N SER A 366 3.51 -26.60 -4.81
CA SER A 366 3.08 -27.76 -5.59
C SER A 366 4.07 -28.09 -6.70
N ASP A 367 4.53 -27.08 -7.44
CA ASP A 367 5.40 -27.29 -8.59
C ASP A 367 6.89 -27.41 -8.21
N LEU A 368 7.36 -26.63 -7.23
CA LEU A 368 8.79 -26.55 -6.90
C LEU A 368 9.16 -27.30 -5.61
N GLY A 369 8.20 -27.64 -4.76
CA GLY A 369 8.46 -28.25 -3.44
C GLY A 369 9.26 -27.34 -2.50
N VAL A 370 9.01 -26.02 -2.57
CA VAL A 370 9.67 -25.02 -1.71
C VAL A 370 8.64 -24.18 -0.97
N LEU A 371 9.00 -23.76 0.25
CA LEU A 371 8.16 -22.95 1.12
C LEU A 371 8.89 -21.68 1.55
N PRO A 372 8.18 -20.54 1.73
CA PRO A 372 8.78 -19.33 2.27
C PRO A 372 9.47 -19.56 3.61
N ILE A 373 10.62 -18.92 3.81
CA ILE A 373 11.25 -18.79 5.12
C ILE A 373 10.52 -17.66 5.87
N LYS A 374 10.24 -17.89 7.16
CA LYS A 374 9.62 -16.91 8.05
C LYS A 374 10.59 -16.48 9.15
N ALA A 375 10.42 -15.27 9.64
CA ALA A 375 11.20 -14.67 10.73
C ALA A 375 10.47 -14.81 12.08
#